data_AF-A0A2N3AVM3-F1
#
_entry.id   AF-A0A2N3AVM3-F1
#
_cell.length_a   1.000
_cell.length_b   1.000
_cell.length_c   1.000
_cell.angle_alpha   90.00
_cell.angle_beta   90.00
_cell.angle_gamma   90.00
#
_symmetry.space_group_name_H-M   'P 1'
#
loop_
_entity.id
_entity.type
_entity.pdbx_description
1 polymer ?
#
loop_
_entity_poly.entity_id
_entity_poly.type
_entity_poly.pdbx_seq_one_letter_code
_entity_poly.pdbx_strand_id
1 'polypeptide(L)'
;NITPGPLLFQQNPDVVWGLIAALFIGNVMLLLMNIPMVGLFVRVLLVPSKYLMPAVAMISFVGIYGVSGSTFDLLVMVGFGLLGWVLRKLDVPLVPVILGVLLGNEMEVNLRRAMTISDGEWSALFASPLAVGLWTLAVVGFILPLLIGRYLRPQAATKARAEGADPD
;
A
#
# COMPACT_ATOMS: atom_id res chain seq x y z
N ASN A 1 -8.03 30.52 -2.00
CA ASN A 1 -8.42 29.38 -2.86
C ASN A 1 -8.06 29.78 -4.29
N ILE A 2 -6.95 29.28 -4.79
CA ILE A 2 -6.42 29.64 -6.12
C ILE A 2 -6.83 28.51 -7.06
N THR A 3 -7.70 28.80 -8.02
CA THR A 3 -8.25 27.79 -8.94
C THR A 3 -7.16 27.31 -9.90
N PRO A 4 -6.79 26.02 -9.88
CA PRO A 4 -5.78 25.49 -10.79
C PRO A 4 -6.25 25.56 -12.25
N GLY A 5 -5.42 26.11 -13.14
CA GLY A 5 -5.72 26.19 -14.57
C GLY A 5 -4.61 26.90 -15.37
N PRO A 6 -4.71 26.97 -16.72
CA PRO A 6 -3.71 27.63 -17.57
C PRO A 6 -3.47 29.10 -17.19
N LEU A 7 -4.49 29.73 -16.62
CA LEU A 7 -4.44 31.11 -16.12
C LEU A 7 -3.51 31.27 -14.91
N LEU A 8 -3.20 30.21 -14.15
CA LEU A 8 -2.26 30.31 -13.03
C LEU A 8 -0.83 30.58 -13.47
N PHE A 9 -0.42 29.97 -14.57
CA PHE A 9 0.90 30.18 -15.17
C PHE A 9 1.06 31.62 -15.69
N GLN A 10 -0.05 32.30 -16.01
CA GLN A 10 -0.06 33.68 -16.49
C GLN A 10 -0.21 34.70 -15.36
N GLN A 11 -1.09 34.43 -14.38
CA GLN A 11 -1.44 35.39 -13.32
C GLN A 11 -0.54 35.28 -12.08
N ASN A 12 0.03 34.12 -11.79
CA ASN A 12 0.91 33.89 -10.64
C ASN A 12 2.16 33.06 -11.03
N PRO A 13 2.96 33.53 -12.02
CA PRO A 13 4.11 32.79 -12.53
C PRO A 13 5.15 32.46 -11.44
N ASP A 14 5.39 33.39 -10.51
CA ASP A 14 6.36 33.22 -9.43
C ASP A 14 5.99 32.07 -8.49
N VAL A 15 4.69 31.89 -8.20
CA VAL A 15 4.20 30.81 -7.34
C VAL A 15 4.39 29.46 -8.03
N VAL A 16 4.11 29.40 -9.33
CA VAL A 16 4.22 28.15 -10.10
C VAL A 16 5.68 27.75 -10.29
N TRP A 17 6.55 28.67 -10.71
CA TRP A 17 7.99 28.40 -10.83
C TRP A 17 8.64 28.14 -9.47
N GLY A 18 8.20 28.81 -8.41
CA GLY A 18 8.61 28.52 -7.04
C GLY A 18 8.23 27.11 -6.59
N LEU A 19 6.99 26.66 -6.88
CA LEU A 19 6.54 25.30 -6.57
C LEU A 19 7.34 24.25 -7.37
N ILE A 20 7.53 24.46 -8.67
CA ILE A 20 8.30 23.54 -9.54
C ILE A 20 9.75 23.46 -9.06
N ALA A 21 10.38 24.59 -8.75
CA ALA A 21 11.74 24.64 -8.21
C ALA A 21 11.83 23.95 -6.85
N ALA A 22 10.87 24.17 -5.94
CA ALA A 22 10.84 23.52 -4.63
C ALA A 22 10.64 22.00 -4.73
N LEU A 23 9.78 21.53 -5.62
CA LEU A 23 9.61 20.10 -5.90
C LEU A 23 10.88 19.49 -6.49
N PHE A 24 11.54 20.19 -7.42
CA PHE A 24 12.78 19.72 -8.03
C PHE A 24 13.90 19.63 -6.99
N ILE A 25 14.16 20.72 -6.27
CA ILE A 25 15.18 20.77 -5.21
C ILE A 25 14.85 19.76 -4.10
N GLY A 26 13.58 19.65 -3.71
CA GLY A 26 13.10 18.71 -2.71
C GLY A 26 13.35 17.26 -3.10
N ASN A 27 13.08 16.88 -4.36
CA ASN A 27 13.37 15.53 -4.85
C ASN A 27 14.86 15.24 -4.95
N VAL A 28 15.67 16.23 -5.37
CA VAL A 28 17.14 16.09 -5.39
C VAL A 28 17.69 15.91 -3.98
N MET A 29 17.21 16.69 -3.02
CA MET A 29 17.59 16.54 -1.60
C MET A 29 17.10 15.22 -1.02
N LEU A 30 15.87 14.79 -1.36
CA LEU A 30 15.33 13.49 -0.95
C LEU A 30 16.22 12.37 -1.47
N LEU A 31 16.60 12.39 -2.74
CA LEU A 31 17.52 11.42 -3.33
C LEU A 31 18.88 11.41 -2.61
N LEU A 32 19.46 12.59 -2.41
CA LEU A 32 20.76 12.76 -1.76
C LEU A 32 20.73 12.23 -0.32
N MET A 33 19.60 12.37 0.39
CA MET A 33 19.43 11.82 1.74
C MET A 33 19.10 10.32 1.73
N ASN A 34 18.34 9.84 0.76
CA ASN A 34 17.90 8.44 0.70
C ASN A 34 19.05 7.49 0.33
N ILE A 35 19.95 7.89 -0.58
CA ILE A 35 21.12 7.09 -0.98
C ILE A 35 22.03 6.69 0.21
N PRO A 36 22.47 7.59 1.11
CA PRO A 36 23.27 7.18 2.27
C PRO A 36 22.42 6.44 3.32
N MET A 37 21.15 6.83 3.50
CA MET A 37 20.27 6.18 4.48
C MET A 37 19.89 4.75 4.10
N VAL A 38 19.77 4.41 2.82
CA VAL A 38 19.40 3.05 2.39
C VAL A 38 20.39 2.02 2.91
N GLY A 39 21.69 2.37 2.97
CA GLY A 39 22.73 1.52 3.54
C GLY A 39 22.51 1.23 5.03
N LEU A 40 22.03 2.22 5.79
CA LEU A 40 21.66 2.03 7.20
C LEU A 40 20.40 1.15 7.33
N PHE A 41 19.36 1.42 6.53
CA PHE A 41 18.11 0.66 6.57
C PHE A 41 18.32 -0.82 6.19
N VAL A 42 19.14 -1.11 5.19
CA VAL A 42 19.49 -2.48 4.82
C VAL A 42 20.20 -3.20 5.97
N ARG A 43 21.09 -2.53 6.72
CA ARG A 43 21.73 -3.13 7.89
C ARG A 43 20.75 -3.51 8.98
N VAL A 44 19.68 -2.74 9.18
CA VAL A 44 18.61 -3.08 10.14
C VAL A 44 17.87 -4.34 9.69
N LEU A 45 17.65 -4.53 8.39
CA LEU A 45 17.02 -5.74 7.84
C LEU A 45 17.89 -7.00 8.01
N LEU A 46 19.21 -6.84 8.11
CA LEU A 46 20.15 -7.95 8.36
C LEU A 46 20.19 -8.40 9.82
N VAL A 47 19.58 -7.65 10.75
CA VAL A 47 19.51 -8.05 12.16
C VAL A 47 18.65 -9.30 12.29
N PRO A 48 19.14 -10.38 12.95
CA PRO A 48 18.38 -11.60 13.12
C PRO A 48 16.99 -11.34 13.71
N SER A 49 15.96 -11.98 13.17
CA SER A 49 14.55 -11.75 13.56
C SER A 49 14.28 -11.96 15.05
N LYS A 50 15.08 -12.80 15.72
CA LYS A 50 15.03 -13.01 17.18
C LYS A 50 15.27 -11.73 17.99
N TYR A 51 16.05 -10.78 17.49
CA TYR A 51 16.29 -9.48 18.14
C TYR A 51 15.44 -8.37 17.51
N LEU A 52 15.22 -8.44 16.19
CA LEU A 52 14.46 -7.42 15.47
C LEU A 52 12.99 -7.38 15.93
N MET A 53 12.33 -8.52 16.07
CA MET A 53 10.91 -8.57 16.47
C MET A 53 10.64 -7.96 17.85
N PRO A 54 11.36 -8.29 18.94
CA PRO A 54 11.13 -7.64 20.23
C PRO A 54 11.47 -6.14 20.20
N ALA A 55 12.49 -5.71 19.45
CA ALA A 55 12.80 -4.29 19.30
C ALA A 55 11.66 -3.51 18.61
N VAL A 56 11.15 -4.03 17.48
CA VAL A 56 10.02 -3.44 16.76
C VAL A 56 8.76 -3.43 17.64
N ALA A 57 8.50 -4.50 18.40
CA ALA A 57 7.39 -4.55 19.33
C ALA A 57 7.50 -3.44 20.38
N MET A 58 8.64 -3.30 21.06
CA MET A 58 8.87 -2.23 22.05
C MET A 58 8.63 -0.84 21.46
N ILE A 59 9.19 -0.55 20.28
CA ILE A 59 9.00 0.73 19.60
C ILE A 59 7.52 0.96 19.26
N SER A 60 6.81 -0.08 18.83
CA SER A 60 5.38 0.00 18.48
C SER A 60 4.50 0.28 19.71
N PHE A 61 4.78 -0.37 20.84
CA PHE A 61 4.10 -0.09 22.11
C PHE A 61 4.30 1.37 22.55
N VAL A 62 5.55 1.85 22.51
CA VAL A 62 5.88 3.25 22.86
C VAL A 62 5.22 4.22 21.87
N GLY A 63 5.22 3.91 20.58
CA GLY A 63 4.63 4.75 19.54
C GLY A 63 3.12 4.92 19.68
N ILE A 64 2.38 3.81 19.84
CA ILE A 64 0.91 3.86 19.96
C ILE A 64 0.49 4.54 21.26
N TYR A 65 1.16 4.22 22.38
CA TYR A 65 0.87 4.88 23.64
C TYR A 65 1.27 6.37 23.61
N GLY A 66 2.37 6.72 22.94
CA GLY A 66 2.83 8.10 22.82
C GLY A 66 1.91 8.99 21.99
N VAL A 67 1.23 8.45 20.99
CA VAL A 67 0.28 9.21 20.13
C VAL A 67 -1.11 9.29 20.76
N SER A 68 -1.62 8.18 21.28
CA SER A 68 -3.02 8.10 21.76
C SER A 68 -3.18 8.37 23.26
N GLY A 69 -2.15 8.12 24.08
CA GLY A 69 -2.25 8.09 25.54
C GLY A 69 -3.23 7.04 26.09
N SER A 70 -3.77 6.17 25.23
CA SER A 70 -4.88 5.28 25.52
C SER A 70 -4.41 3.84 25.75
N THR A 71 -4.75 3.26 26.91
CA THR A 71 -4.51 1.83 27.16
C THR A 71 -5.41 0.94 26.31
N PHE A 72 -6.56 1.44 25.87
CA PHE A 72 -7.44 0.71 24.96
C PHE A 72 -6.75 0.48 23.61
N ASP A 73 -6.04 1.47 23.09
CA ASP A 73 -5.34 1.39 21.81
C ASP A 73 -4.18 0.39 21.88
N LEU A 74 -3.51 0.29 23.05
CA LEU A 74 -2.53 -0.75 23.32
C LEU A 74 -3.16 -2.15 23.31
N LEU A 75 -4.34 -2.32 23.90
CA LEU A 75 -5.06 -3.60 23.91
C LEU A 75 -5.49 -4.01 22.48
N VAL A 76 -6.00 -3.05 21.71
CA VAL A 76 -6.34 -3.24 20.29
C VAL A 76 -5.09 -3.59 19.48
N MET A 77 -3.95 -2.93 19.72
CA MET A 77 -2.67 -3.26 19.08
C MET A 77 -2.27 -4.71 19.35
N VAL A 78 -2.34 -5.17 20.60
CA VAL A 78 -2.04 -6.57 20.96
C VAL A 78 -3.02 -7.52 20.27
N GLY A 79 -4.32 -7.19 20.23
CA GLY A 79 -5.34 -7.95 19.52
C GLY A 79 -5.04 -8.11 18.02
N PHE A 80 -4.69 -7.01 17.33
CA PHE A 80 -4.29 -7.05 15.92
C PHE A 80 -2.94 -7.75 15.70
N GLY A 81 -2.00 -7.65 16.63
CA GLY A 81 -0.75 -8.42 16.61
C GLY A 81 -1.01 -9.93 16.67
N LEU A 82 -1.91 -10.36 17.55
CA LEU A 82 -2.32 -11.76 17.65
C LEU A 82 -3.06 -12.22 16.38
N LEU A 83 -3.97 -11.40 15.86
CA LEU A 83 -4.69 -11.66 14.62
C LEU A 83 -3.73 -11.79 13.42
N GLY A 84 -2.72 -10.94 13.34
CA GLY A 84 -1.64 -11.04 12.36
C GLY A 84 -0.82 -12.33 12.49
N TRP A 85 -0.54 -12.77 13.71
CA TRP A 85 0.12 -14.07 13.94
C TRP A 85 -0.75 -15.25 13.50
N VAL A 86 -2.07 -15.21 13.76
CA VAL A 86 -3.02 -16.22 13.28
C VAL A 86 -3.07 -16.25 11.75
N LEU A 87 -3.19 -15.09 11.10
CA LEU A 87 -3.18 -14.99 9.63
C LEU A 87 -1.92 -15.59 9.03
N ARG A 88 -0.76 -15.31 9.64
CA ARG A 88 0.52 -15.89 9.23
C ARG A 88 0.55 -17.41 9.38
N LYS A 89 -0.08 -17.95 10.43
CA LYS A 89 -0.20 -19.40 10.64
C LYS A 89 -1.16 -20.07 9.64
N LEU A 90 -2.10 -19.31 9.08
CA LEU A 90 -3.01 -19.77 8.01
C LEU A 90 -2.40 -19.58 6.60
N ASP A 91 -1.13 -19.22 6.50
CA ASP A 91 -0.43 -18.89 5.24
C ASP A 91 -1.14 -17.79 4.42
N VAL A 92 -1.90 -16.92 5.09
CA VAL A 92 -2.53 -15.76 4.46
C VAL A 92 -1.46 -14.68 4.27
N PRO A 93 -1.24 -14.20 3.03
CA PRO A 93 -0.27 -13.15 2.79
C PRO A 93 -0.71 -11.85 3.48
N LEU A 94 0.17 -11.26 4.30
CA LEU A 94 -0.15 -10.05 5.06
C LEU A 94 -0.32 -8.81 4.16
N VAL A 95 0.41 -8.77 3.04
CA VAL A 95 0.41 -7.62 2.11
C VAL A 95 -0.98 -7.33 1.53
N PRO A 96 -1.72 -8.31 0.95
CA PRO A 96 -3.10 -8.10 0.51
C PRO A 96 -4.07 -7.66 1.62
N VAL A 97 -3.88 -8.16 2.85
CA VAL A 97 -4.73 -7.77 3.99
C VAL A 97 -4.55 -6.29 4.30
N ILE A 98 -3.31 -5.81 4.39
CA ILE A 98 -3.01 -4.39 4.63
C ILE A 98 -3.57 -3.53 3.50
N LEU A 99 -3.38 -3.93 2.24
CA LEU A 99 -3.94 -3.22 1.09
C LEU A 99 -5.46 -3.17 1.13
N GLY A 100 -6.12 -4.27 1.49
CA GLY A 100 -7.58 -4.32 1.63
C GLY A 100 -8.10 -3.39 2.72
N VAL A 101 -7.43 -3.33 3.88
CA VAL A 101 -7.82 -2.42 4.98
C VAL A 101 -7.60 -0.96 4.59
N LEU A 102 -6.48 -0.63 3.96
CA LEU A 102 -6.14 0.74 3.56
C LEU A 102 -7.05 1.24 2.44
N LEU A 103 -7.32 0.40 1.44
CA LEU A 103 -8.19 0.75 0.32
C LEU A 103 -9.68 0.67 0.68
N GLY A 104 -10.06 -0.17 1.65
CA GLY A 104 -11.44 -0.40 2.04
C GLY A 104 -12.13 0.86 2.55
N ASN A 105 -11.43 1.68 3.36
CA ASN A 105 -11.96 2.95 3.85
C ASN A 105 -12.27 3.91 2.69
N GLU A 106 -11.32 4.10 1.78
CA GLU A 106 -11.50 4.96 0.62
C GLU A 106 -12.58 4.41 -0.32
N MET A 107 -12.67 3.09 -0.48
CA MET A 107 -13.71 2.44 -1.27
C MET A 107 -15.11 2.74 -0.70
N GLU A 108 -15.30 2.56 0.61
CA GLU A 108 -16.58 2.83 1.29
C GLU A 108 -16.97 4.31 1.21
N VAL A 109 -16.02 5.22 1.42
CA VAL A 109 -16.25 6.66 1.31
C VAL A 109 -16.68 7.04 -0.11
N ASN A 110 -16.01 6.50 -1.13
CA ASN A 110 -16.34 6.79 -2.53
C ASN A 110 -17.64 6.11 -2.97
N LEU A 111 -17.94 4.91 -2.47
CA LEU A 111 -19.23 4.24 -2.70
C LEU A 111 -20.37 5.07 -2.10
N ARG A 112 -20.25 5.48 -0.84
CA ARG A 112 -21.23 6.36 -0.18
C ARG A 112 -21.41 7.66 -0.94
N ARG A 113 -20.31 8.29 -1.36
CA ARG A 113 -20.35 9.51 -2.18
C ARG A 113 -21.12 9.27 -3.48
N ALA A 114 -20.86 8.17 -4.19
CA ALA A 114 -21.56 7.82 -5.41
C ALA A 114 -23.06 7.60 -5.18
N MET A 115 -23.43 6.89 -4.10
CA MET A 115 -24.82 6.65 -3.72
C MET A 115 -25.55 7.94 -3.32
N THR A 116 -24.88 8.86 -2.62
CA THR A 116 -25.45 10.17 -2.27
C THR A 116 -25.68 11.03 -3.52
N ILE A 117 -24.77 11.00 -4.51
CA ILE A 117 -24.91 11.77 -5.75
C ILE A 117 -26.03 11.20 -6.64
N SER A 118 -26.29 9.90 -6.55
CA SER A 118 -27.29 9.19 -7.34
C SER A 118 -28.62 8.99 -6.61
N ASP A 119 -28.87 9.74 -5.53
CA ASP A 119 -30.09 9.65 -4.72
C ASP A 119 -30.43 8.21 -4.26
N GLY A 120 -29.42 7.36 -4.08
CA GLY A 120 -29.57 5.97 -3.63
C GLY A 120 -29.75 4.94 -4.76
N GLU A 121 -29.65 5.33 -6.02
CA GLU A 121 -29.80 4.42 -7.17
C GLU A 121 -28.53 3.61 -7.47
N TRP A 122 -28.57 2.30 -7.19
CA TRP A 122 -27.45 1.37 -7.47
C TRP A 122 -27.10 1.23 -8.96
N SER A 123 -28.04 1.55 -9.85
CA SER A 123 -27.84 1.58 -11.31
C SER A 123 -26.75 2.58 -11.72
N ALA A 124 -26.52 3.63 -10.92
CA ALA A 124 -25.51 4.65 -11.20
C ALA A 124 -24.08 4.10 -11.25
N LEU A 125 -23.80 2.99 -10.56
CA LEU A 125 -22.50 2.31 -10.59
C LEU A 125 -22.16 1.67 -11.95
N PHE A 126 -23.17 1.47 -12.79
CA PHE A 126 -23.05 0.86 -14.12
C PHE A 126 -23.59 1.75 -15.24
N ALA A 127 -24.08 2.95 -14.93
CA ALA A 127 -24.74 3.83 -15.88
C ALA A 127 -23.75 4.49 -16.87
N SER A 128 -22.51 4.74 -16.45
CA SER A 128 -21.53 5.41 -17.30
C SER A 128 -20.73 4.41 -18.15
N PRO A 129 -20.48 4.70 -19.44
CA PRO A 129 -19.62 3.88 -20.30
C PRO A 129 -18.22 3.67 -19.70
N LEU A 130 -17.71 4.66 -18.96
CA LEU A 130 -16.44 4.58 -18.26
C LEU A 130 -16.49 3.57 -17.11
N ALA A 131 -17.55 3.59 -16.29
CA ALA A 131 -17.72 2.62 -15.21
C ALA A 131 -17.85 1.19 -15.76
N VAL A 132 -18.61 0.99 -16.84
CA VAL A 132 -18.69 -0.32 -17.52
C VAL A 132 -17.32 -0.76 -18.04
N GLY A 133 -16.54 0.15 -18.63
CA GLY A 133 -15.16 -0.12 -19.04
C GLY A 133 -14.25 -0.53 -17.88
N LEU A 134 -14.34 0.17 -16.74
CA LEU A 134 -13.56 -0.16 -15.54
C LEU A 134 -13.98 -1.50 -14.93
N TRP A 135 -15.28 -1.78 -14.85
CA TRP A 135 -15.79 -3.06 -14.36
C TRP A 135 -15.37 -4.24 -15.25
N THR A 136 -15.45 -4.09 -16.57
CA THR A 136 -15.00 -5.12 -17.49
C THR A 136 -13.49 -5.35 -17.35
N LEU A 137 -12.68 -4.30 -17.26
CA LEU A 137 -11.24 -4.42 -17.02
C LEU A 137 -10.92 -5.11 -15.69
N ALA A 138 -11.62 -4.76 -14.61
CA ALA A 138 -11.44 -5.38 -13.30
C ALA A 138 -11.80 -6.88 -13.31
N VAL A 139 -12.94 -7.24 -13.91
CA VAL A 139 -13.40 -8.63 -14.04
C VAL A 139 -12.45 -9.44 -14.90
N VAL A 140 -12.03 -8.91 -16.06
CA VAL A 140 -11.05 -9.57 -16.93
C VAL A 140 -9.71 -9.70 -16.20
N GLY A 141 -9.21 -8.64 -15.58
CA GLY A 141 -7.94 -8.65 -14.85
C GLY A 141 -7.92 -9.62 -13.66
N PHE A 142 -9.06 -9.89 -13.04
CA PHE A 142 -9.19 -10.89 -11.98
C PHE A 142 -9.34 -12.32 -12.51
N ILE A 143 -10.21 -12.53 -13.51
CA ILE A 143 -10.56 -13.87 -14.03
C ILE A 143 -9.44 -14.44 -14.94
N LEU A 144 -8.81 -13.59 -15.76
CA LEU A 144 -7.81 -14.00 -16.73
C LEU A 144 -6.60 -14.73 -16.08
N PRO A 145 -5.98 -14.24 -14.99
CA PRO A 145 -4.91 -14.97 -14.31
C PRO A 145 -5.41 -16.22 -13.56
N LEU A 146 -6.68 -16.26 -13.13
CA LEU A 146 -7.29 -17.45 -12.51
C LEU A 146 -7.49 -18.60 -13.53
N LEU A 147 -7.89 -18.28 -14.76
CA LEU A 147 -8.09 -19.27 -15.83
C LEU A 147 -6.76 -19.66 -16.52
N ILE A 148 -5.92 -18.68 -16.86
CA ILE A 148 -4.67 -18.91 -17.62
C ILE A 148 -3.50 -19.26 -16.69
N GLY A 149 -3.44 -18.74 -15.46
CA GLY A 149 -2.38 -19.03 -14.50
C GLY A 149 -2.34 -20.49 -14.03
N ARG A 150 -3.43 -21.25 -14.24
CA ARG A 150 -3.46 -22.71 -14.07
C ARG A 150 -2.73 -23.46 -15.19
N TYR A 151 -2.59 -22.84 -16.37
CA TYR A 151 -1.85 -23.36 -17.53
C TYR A 151 -0.41 -22.83 -17.63
N LEU A 152 -0.18 -21.58 -17.18
CA LEU A 152 1.13 -20.92 -17.16
C LEU A 152 1.71 -20.83 -15.74
N ARG A 153 1.74 -21.95 -15.00
CA ARG A 153 2.60 -22.02 -13.80
C ARG A 153 4.06 -21.91 -14.26
N PRO A 154 4.79 -20.82 -13.95
CA PRO A 154 6.22 -20.78 -14.22
C PRO A 154 6.87 -21.82 -13.30
N GLN A 155 7.58 -22.79 -13.89
CA GLN A 155 8.36 -23.84 -13.23
C GLN A 155 9.54 -23.30 -12.38
N ALA A 156 9.53 -22.02 -12.01
CA ALA A 156 10.62 -21.36 -11.29
C ALA A 156 10.84 -21.94 -9.88
N ALA A 157 9.82 -22.56 -9.28
CA ALA A 157 9.94 -23.22 -7.97
C ALA A 157 10.54 -24.65 -8.03
N THR A 158 10.67 -25.26 -9.22
CA THR A 158 11.17 -26.64 -9.37
C THR A 158 12.66 -26.68 -9.72
N LYS A 159 13.20 -25.66 -10.41
CA LYS A 159 14.64 -25.60 -10.75
C LYS A 159 15.54 -25.35 -9.54
N ALA A 160 15.14 -24.52 -8.57
CA ALA A 160 15.94 -24.24 -7.37
C ALA A 160 16.18 -25.47 -6.47
N ARG A 161 15.36 -26.54 -6.61
CA ARG A 161 15.53 -27.79 -5.86
C ARG A 161 16.42 -28.80 -6.59
N ALA A 162 16.63 -28.65 -7.90
CA ALA A 162 17.50 -29.52 -8.69
C ALA A 162 18.98 -29.06 -8.66
N GLU A 163 19.23 -27.75 -8.50
CA GLU A 163 20.59 -27.18 -8.47
C GLU A 163 21.27 -27.23 -7.08
N GLY A 164 20.52 -27.50 -6.01
CA GLY A 164 21.04 -27.63 -4.64
C GLY A 164 21.26 -29.07 -4.17
N ALA A 165 21.16 -30.05 -5.07
CA ALA A 165 21.20 -31.47 -4.76
C ALA A 165 22.33 -32.23 -5.49
N ASP A 166 23.40 -31.54 -5.84
CA ASP A 166 24.61 -32.16 -6.39
C ASP A 166 25.78 -31.99 -5.40
N PRO A 167 26.07 -33.01 -4.57
CA PRO A 167 27.29 -33.11 -3.80
C PRO A 167 28.25 -34.07 -4.52
N ASP A 168 29.01 -33.55 -5.48
CA ASP A 168 30.22 -34.20 -6.00
C ASP A 168 31.46 -33.34 -5.67
#